data_AF-A0A4Y1RR57-F1
#
_entry.id   AF-A0A4Y1RR57-F1
#
_cell.length_a   1.000
_cell.length_b   1.000
_cell.length_c   1.000
_cell.angle_alpha   90.00
_cell.angle_beta   90.00
_cell.angle_gamma   90.00
#
_symmetry.space_group_name_H-M   'P 1'
#
loop_
_entity.id
_entity.type
_entity.pdbx_description
1 polymer ?
#
loop_
_entity_poly.entity_id
_entity_poly.type
_entity_poly.pdbx_seq_one_letter_code
_entity_poly.pdbx_strand_id
1 'polypeptide(L)'
;MERCCSVTSLVLVIKMGACVSKSKTKEQDSEQSGAEFTGANVHLITTTESWDQKMEEAKRDGKTVIANFSATWCGPCKMIAPLYRELSEQYTSLMFLVIDVDELTDFSTSWDIKATPTFFFLRDGQQIDKLVEPTSQSCRRR
;
A
#
# COMPACT_ATOMS: atom_id res chain seq x y z
N MET A 1 12.08 13.84 -20.56
CA MET A 1 12.72 12.77 -19.75
C MET A 1 12.39 12.92 -18.26
N GLU A 2 11.22 13.47 -17.87
CA GLU A 2 11.03 14.04 -16.52
C GLU A 2 9.74 13.57 -15.81
N ARG A 3 9.45 12.26 -15.77
CA ARG A 3 8.26 11.75 -15.06
C ARG A 3 8.51 10.61 -14.07
N CYS A 4 9.77 10.30 -13.74
CA CYS A 4 10.12 9.32 -12.70
C CYS A 4 10.23 9.90 -11.28
N CYS A 5 10.39 11.22 -11.11
CA CYS A 5 10.84 11.79 -9.83
C CYS A 5 9.84 11.60 -8.68
N SER A 6 8.54 11.56 -8.95
CA SER A 6 7.51 11.47 -7.90
C SER A 6 7.35 10.05 -7.31
N VAL A 7 7.52 9.00 -8.11
CA VAL A 7 7.32 7.62 -7.66
C VAL A 7 8.54 7.14 -6.87
N THR A 8 9.76 7.46 -7.33
CA THR A 8 11.00 7.07 -6.64
C THR A 8 11.11 7.73 -5.26
N SER A 9 10.66 8.98 -5.13
CA SER A 9 10.63 9.66 -3.83
C SER A 9 9.62 9.02 -2.88
N LEU A 10 8.46 8.58 -3.38
CA LEU A 10 7.45 7.90 -2.57
C LEU A 10 7.89 6.49 -2.14
N VAL A 11 8.52 5.73 -3.03
CA VAL A 11 9.17 4.44 -2.70
C VAL A 11 10.19 4.63 -1.58
N LEU A 12 10.99 5.69 -1.65
CA LEU A 12 11.97 6.02 -0.62
C LEU A 12 11.31 6.40 0.71
N VAL A 13 10.22 7.18 0.68
CA VAL A 13 9.44 7.55 1.89
C VAL A 13 8.80 6.33 2.53
N ILE A 14 8.20 5.43 1.75
CA ILE A 14 7.64 4.17 2.26
C ILE A 14 8.74 3.30 2.89
N LYS A 15 9.89 3.20 2.22
CA LYS A 15 11.05 2.42 2.68
C LYS A 15 11.72 3.03 3.93
N MET A 16 11.73 4.36 4.05
CA MET A 16 12.27 5.08 5.21
C MET A 16 11.29 5.10 6.38
N GLY A 17 9.98 5.24 6.11
CA GLY A 17 8.92 5.18 7.11
C GLY A 17 8.82 3.82 7.79
N ALA A 18 9.18 2.73 7.11
CA ALA A 18 9.33 1.42 7.73
C ALA A 18 10.49 1.34 8.77
N CYS A 19 11.44 2.30 8.74
CA CYS A 19 12.64 2.30 9.60
C CYS A 19 12.60 3.36 10.74
N VAL A 20 11.70 4.34 10.66
CA VAL A 20 11.55 5.49 11.58
C VAL A 20 10.13 5.38 12.20
N SER A 21 9.90 4.82 13.38
CA SER A 21 10.25 5.44 14.66
C SER A 21 9.90 4.55 15.86
N LYS A 22 10.82 4.51 16.82
CA LYS A 22 10.48 4.43 18.25
C LYS A 22 9.72 5.70 18.65
N SER A 23 8.70 5.54 19.51
CA SER A 23 8.17 6.57 20.41
C SER A 23 7.13 7.57 19.86
N LYS A 24 5.84 7.27 20.02
CA LYS A 24 4.93 8.02 20.92
C LYS A 24 3.56 7.34 21.05
N THR A 25 3.24 6.93 22.27
CA THR A 25 1.90 6.53 22.72
C THR A 25 0.91 7.69 22.56
N LYS A 26 -0.27 7.40 22.01
CA LYS A 26 -1.55 7.85 22.57
C LYS A 26 -2.57 6.74 22.40
N GLU A 27 -2.85 6.05 23.50
CA GLU A 27 -4.10 5.31 23.70
C GLU A 27 -5.29 6.25 23.49
N GLN A 28 -6.23 5.83 22.65
CA GLN A 28 -7.65 6.01 22.90
C GLN A 28 -8.34 4.69 22.54
N ASP A 29 -8.73 4.02 23.62
CA ASP A 29 -9.53 2.80 23.67
C ASP A 29 -10.96 3.08 23.21
N SER A 30 -11.46 2.26 22.28
CA SER A 30 -12.87 1.86 22.14
C SER A 30 -12.93 0.78 21.06
N GLU A 31 -13.42 -0.41 21.44
CA GLU A 31 -13.61 -1.59 20.59
C GLU A 31 -14.02 -1.27 19.13
N GLN A 32 -13.15 -1.58 18.17
CA GLN A 32 -13.52 -1.65 16.74
C GLN A 32 -12.85 -2.86 16.09
N SER A 33 -13.61 -3.95 16.10
CA SER A 33 -13.43 -5.10 15.25
C SER A 33 -13.31 -4.71 13.77
N GLY A 34 -12.14 -4.98 13.17
CA GLY A 34 -11.97 -5.34 11.77
C GLY A 34 -12.38 -4.32 10.70
N ALA A 35 -11.70 -3.17 10.59
CA ALA A 35 -11.58 -2.39 9.34
C ALA A 35 -10.67 -1.16 9.57
N GLU A 36 -9.35 -1.27 9.34
CA GLU A 36 -8.43 -0.13 9.53
C GLU A 36 -7.56 0.11 8.28
N PHE A 37 -8.18 0.07 7.10
CA PHE A 37 -7.54 0.38 5.82
C PHE A 37 -8.27 1.47 5.00
N THR A 38 -9.40 1.99 5.50
CA THR A 38 -10.28 2.92 4.79
C THR A 38 -10.09 4.37 5.27
N GLY A 39 -8.96 4.98 4.89
CA GLY A 39 -8.77 6.43 4.98
C GLY A 39 -9.49 7.19 3.85
N ALA A 40 -9.60 8.52 3.94
CA ALA A 40 -10.40 9.35 3.03
C ALA A 40 -10.11 9.17 1.53
N ASN A 41 -8.88 8.81 1.16
CA ASN A 41 -8.46 8.59 -0.23
C ASN A 41 -7.88 7.18 -0.49
N VAL A 42 -8.06 6.24 0.45
CA VAL A 42 -7.60 4.85 0.30
C VAL A 42 -8.79 3.95 -0.02
N HIS A 43 -8.72 3.22 -1.14
CA HIS A 43 -9.77 2.29 -1.54
C HIS A 43 -9.40 0.86 -1.17
N LEU A 44 -10.23 0.23 -0.35
CA LEU A 44 -10.13 -1.20 -0.06
C LEU A 44 -10.71 -2.01 -1.22
N ILE A 45 -9.95 -2.99 -1.69
CA ILE A 45 -10.26 -3.88 -2.80
C ILE A 45 -10.37 -5.30 -2.23
N THR A 46 -11.59 -5.85 -2.29
CA THR A 46 -11.90 -7.22 -1.84
C THR A 46 -12.44 -8.09 -2.98
N THR A 47 -12.74 -7.51 -4.15
CA THR A 47 -13.19 -8.25 -5.33
C THR A 47 -12.39 -7.85 -6.57
N THR A 48 -12.19 -8.80 -7.49
CA THR A 48 -11.51 -8.53 -8.78
C THR A 48 -12.26 -7.48 -9.60
N GLU A 49 -13.59 -7.44 -9.54
CA GLU A 49 -14.39 -6.42 -10.23
C GLU A 49 -14.07 -5.01 -9.72
N SER A 50 -13.92 -4.84 -8.39
CA SER A 50 -13.54 -3.55 -7.80
C SER A 50 -12.13 -3.11 -8.20
N TRP A 51 -11.22 -4.08 -8.37
CA TRP A 51 -9.87 -3.84 -8.89
C TRP A 51 -9.92 -3.32 -10.34
N ASP A 52 -10.62 -4.02 -11.23
CA ASP A 52 -10.71 -3.65 -12.64
C ASP A 52 -11.35 -2.27 -12.81
N GLN A 53 -12.42 -1.99 -12.06
CA GLN A 53 -13.07 -0.68 -12.08
C GLN A 53 -12.10 0.45 -11.68
N LYS A 54 -11.30 0.24 -10.63
CA LYS A 54 -10.34 1.24 -10.15
C LYS A 54 -9.16 1.41 -11.10
N MET A 55 -8.71 0.34 -11.73
CA MET A 55 -7.67 0.39 -12.77
C MET A 55 -8.13 1.17 -14.00
N GLU A 56 -9.36 0.97 -14.46
CA GLU A 56 -9.93 1.75 -15.57
C GLU A 56 -10.16 3.22 -15.21
N GLU A 57 -10.63 3.51 -13.99
CA GLU A 57 -10.73 4.87 -13.47
C GLU A 57 -9.36 5.57 -13.46
N ALA A 58 -8.32 4.88 -12.99
CA ALA A 58 -6.97 5.43 -12.95
C ALA A 58 -6.40 5.70 -14.35
N LYS A 59 -6.63 4.80 -15.32
CA LYS A 59 -6.23 4.99 -16.72
C LYS A 59 -6.92 6.20 -17.34
N ARG A 60 -8.24 6.33 -17.14
CA ARG A 60 -9.03 7.46 -17.66
C ARG A 60 -8.54 8.79 -17.09
N ASP A 61 -8.19 8.81 -15.81
CA ASP A 61 -7.72 10.01 -15.12
C ASP A 61 -6.20 10.25 -15.28
N GLY A 62 -5.48 9.31 -15.92
CA GLY A 62 -4.02 9.36 -16.04
C GLY A 62 -3.26 9.29 -14.71
N LYS A 63 -3.87 8.69 -13.69
CA LYS A 63 -3.31 8.55 -12.33
C LYS A 63 -2.42 7.32 -12.24
N THR A 64 -1.40 7.42 -11.39
CA THR A 64 -0.57 6.25 -11.02
C THR A 64 -1.22 5.57 -9.82
N VAL A 65 -1.41 4.26 -9.91
CA VAL A 65 -2.01 3.41 -8.88
C VAL A 65 -0.91 2.85 -8.00
N ILE A 66 -1.13 2.89 -6.69
CA ILE A 66 -0.31 2.25 -5.69
C ILE A 66 -1.17 1.17 -5.05
N ALA A 67 -0.79 -0.08 -5.26
CA ALA A 67 -1.50 -1.25 -4.78
C ALA A 67 -0.74 -1.85 -3.60
N ASN A 68 -1.28 -1.73 -2.40
CA ASN A 68 -0.73 -2.32 -1.18
C ASN A 68 -1.44 -3.65 -0.87
N PHE A 69 -0.73 -4.76 -1.06
CA PHE A 69 -1.19 -6.08 -0.65
C PHE A 69 -0.92 -6.26 0.85
N SER A 70 -2.00 -6.29 1.62
CA SER A 70 -1.99 -6.24 3.08
C SER A 70 -2.86 -7.35 3.66
N ALA A 71 -2.71 -7.61 4.97
CA ALA A 71 -3.51 -8.56 5.71
C ALA A 71 -3.88 -8.01 7.10
N THR A 72 -5.06 -8.36 7.61
CA THR A 72 -5.53 -7.89 8.92
C THR A 72 -4.73 -8.43 10.10
N TRP A 73 -4.11 -9.60 9.94
CA TRP A 73 -3.25 -10.25 10.94
C TRP A 73 -1.78 -9.82 10.85
N CYS A 74 -1.40 -9.03 9.84
CA CYS A 74 -0.02 -8.59 9.62
C CYS A 74 0.32 -7.37 10.50
N GLY A 75 1.18 -7.58 11.50
CA GLY A 75 1.65 -6.52 12.41
C GLY A 75 2.30 -5.31 11.69
N PRO A 76 3.28 -5.51 10.79
CA PRO A 76 3.88 -4.41 10.03
C PRO A 76 2.91 -3.66 9.12
N CYS A 77 1.91 -4.35 8.60
CA CYS A 77 0.87 -3.74 7.77
C CYS A 77 0.05 -2.71 8.58
N LYS A 78 -0.23 -3.00 9.85
CA LYS A 78 -0.87 -2.04 10.77
C LYS A 78 0.03 -0.84 11.07
N MET A 79 1.34 -1.05 11.20
CA MET A 79 2.28 0.04 11.45
C MET A 79 2.39 1.03 10.29
N ILE A 80 2.31 0.54 9.04
CA ILE A 80 2.42 1.39 7.84
C ILE A 80 1.07 2.02 7.42
N ALA A 81 -0.06 1.48 7.86
CA ALA A 81 -1.40 1.98 7.55
C ALA A 81 -1.58 3.50 7.80
N PRO A 82 -1.19 4.09 8.95
CA PRO A 82 -1.34 5.53 9.17
C PRO A 82 -0.48 6.36 8.21
N LEU A 83 0.76 5.94 7.94
CA LEU A 83 1.63 6.61 6.97
C LEU A 83 1.03 6.52 5.55
N TYR A 84 0.51 5.36 5.17
CA TYR A 84 -0.12 5.16 3.86
C TYR A 84 -1.34 6.08 3.67
N ARG A 85 -2.12 6.27 4.73
CA ARG A 85 -3.24 7.22 4.74
C ARG A 85 -2.75 8.66 4.58
N GLU A 86 -1.75 9.10 5.35
CA GLU A 86 -1.19 10.45 5.23
C GLU A 86 -0.70 10.74 3.81
N LEU A 87 -0.02 9.76 3.19
CA LEU A 87 0.42 9.86 1.80
C LEU A 87 -0.77 9.94 0.83
N SER A 88 -1.85 9.21 1.08
CA SER A 88 -3.07 9.31 0.26
C SER A 88 -3.74 10.69 0.30
N GLU A 89 -3.61 11.39 1.42
CA GLU A 89 -4.14 12.75 1.59
C GLU A 89 -3.22 13.80 0.95
N GLN A 90 -1.90 13.60 1.01
CA GLN A 90 -0.90 14.47 0.40
C GLN A 90 -0.81 14.33 -1.14
N TYR A 91 -0.92 13.11 -1.66
CA TYR A 91 -0.70 12.79 -3.08
C TYR A 91 -2.01 12.41 -3.78
N THR A 92 -2.91 13.38 -3.96
CA THR A 92 -4.21 13.19 -4.65
C THR A 92 -4.10 12.89 -6.16
N SER A 93 -2.92 13.12 -6.74
CA SER A 93 -2.58 12.73 -8.12
C SER A 93 -2.32 11.23 -8.27
N LEU A 94 -2.18 10.51 -7.15
CA LEU A 94 -1.98 9.07 -7.10
C LEU A 94 -3.25 8.42 -6.54
N MET A 95 -3.52 7.18 -6.97
CA MET A 95 -4.63 6.38 -6.47
C MET A 95 -4.08 5.34 -5.50
N PHE A 96 -4.49 5.41 -4.24
CA PHE A 96 -4.05 4.49 -3.20
C PHE A 96 -5.07 3.36 -3.02
N LEU A 97 -4.65 2.14 -3.29
CA LEU A 97 -5.45 0.92 -3.14
C LEU A 97 -4.84 0.04 -2.05
N VAL A 98 -5.70 -0.61 -1.27
CA VAL A 98 -5.33 -1.69 -0.34
C VAL A 98 -6.07 -2.94 -0.78
N ILE A 99 -5.33 -4.02 -0.96
CA ILE A 99 -5.82 -5.32 -1.39
C ILE A 99 -5.67 -6.26 -0.20
N ASP A 100 -6.78 -6.80 0.29
CA ASP A 100 -6.73 -7.82 1.32
C ASP A 100 -6.36 -9.16 0.67
N VAL A 101 -5.20 -9.71 1.04
CA VAL A 101 -4.72 -10.98 0.49
C VAL A 101 -5.55 -12.17 0.93
N ASP A 102 -6.24 -12.08 2.07
CA ASP A 102 -7.08 -13.16 2.59
C ASP A 102 -8.39 -13.23 1.77
N GLU A 103 -9.02 -12.09 1.49
CA GLU A 103 -10.23 -12.00 0.66
C GLU A 103 -9.94 -12.32 -0.82
N LEU A 104 -8.77 -11.90 -1.31
CA LEU A 104 -8.35 -12.06 -2.71
C LEU A 104 -7.15 -13.02 -2.84
N THR A 105 -7.28 -14.23 -2.30
CA THR A 105 -6.21 -15.24 -2.27
C THR A 105 -5.74 -15.67 -3.67
N ASP A 106 -6.67 -15.98 -4.59
CA ASP A 106 -6.31 -16.41 -5.96
C ASP A 106 -5.63 -15.29 -6.75
N PHE A 107 -6.15 -14.06 -6.57
CA PHE A 107 -5.58 -12.87 -7.20
C PHE A 107 -4.18 -12.58 -6.64
N SER A 108 -4.00 -12.52 -5.32
CA SER A 108 -2.68 -12.30 -4.71
C SER A 108 -1.67 -13.38 -5.10
N THR A 109 -2.10 -14.64 -5.25
CA THR A 109 -1.24 -15.72 -5.77
C THR A 109 -0.80 -15.46 -7.21
N SER A 110 -1.71 -15.00 -8.08
CA SER A 110 -1.37 -14.66 -9.48
C SER A 110 -0.37 -13.50 -9.61
N TRP A 111 -0.34 -12.60 -8.62
CA TRP A 111 0.60 -11.47 -8.53
C TRP A 111 1.93 -11.81 -7.84
N ASP A 112 2.18 -13.09 -7.54
CA ASP A 112 3.39 -13.59 -6.87
C ASP A 112 3.67 -12.85 -5.54
N ILE A 113 2.62 -12.67 -4.74
CA ILE A 113 2.71 -12.08 -3.39
C ILE A 113 3.24 -13.13 -2.41
N LYS A 114 4.48 -12.95 -1.96
CA LYS A 114 5.16 -13.88 -1.01
C LYS A 114 5.22 -13.35 0.42
N ALA A 115 5.01 -12.05 0.60
CA ALA A 115 5.10 -11.37 1.88
C ALA A 115 4.18 -10.16 1.89
N THR A 116 3.62 -9.85 3.05
CA THR A 116 2.87 -8.63 3.30
C THR A 116 3.64 -7.74 4.30
N PRO A 117 3.64 -6.40 4.12
CA PRO A 117 3.02 -5.67 3.01
C PRO A 117 3.89 -5.71 1.73
N THR A 118 3.24 -5.79 0.57
CA THR A 118 3.90 -5.61 -0.74
C THR A 118 3.22 -4.49 -1.51
N PHE A 119 4.01 -3.54 -2.01
CA PHE A 119 3.52 -2.40 -2.78
C PHE A 119 3.87 -2.56 -4.27
N PHE A 120 2.87 -2.37 -5.14
CA PHE A 120 3.05 -2.26 -6.58
C PHE A 120 2.71 -0.86 -7.05
N PHE A 121 3.53 -0.33 -7.94
CA PHE A 121 3.32 0.95 -8.59
C PHE A 121 2.94 0.69 -10.03
N LEU A 122 1.69 0.98 -10.39
CA LEU A 122 1.13 0.75 -11.72
C LEU A 122 0.78 2.08 -12.37
N ARG A 123 1.09 2.24 -13.64
CA ARG A 123 0.68 3.41 -14.43
C ARG A 123 0.27 2.95 -15.81
N ASP A 124 -0.88 3.44 -16.28
CA ASP A 124 -1.43 3.06 -17.58
C ASP A 124 -1.58 1.52 -17.76
N GLY A 125 -1.82 0.81 -16.65
CA GLY A 125 -1.90 -0.67 -16.63
C GLY A 125 -0.55 -1.40 -16.64
N GLN A 126 0.58 -0.68 -16.69
CA GLN A 126 1.92 -1.25 -16.65
C GLN A 126 2.54 -1.12 -15.27
N GLN A 127 3.20 -2.19 -14.80
CA GLN A 127 4.01 -2.14 -13.58
C GLN A 127 5.27 -1.30 -13.80
N ILE A 128 5.39 -0.21 -13.06
CA ILE A 128 6.59 0.64 -13.01
C ILE A 128 7.60 0.05 -12.03
N ASP A 129 7.14 -0.27 -10.82
CA ASP A 129 8.01 -0.66 -9.71
C ASP A 129 7.29 -1.60 -8.73
N LYS A 130 8.06 -2.37 -7.96
CA LYS A 130 7.59 -3.28 -6.92
C LYS A 130 8.48 -3.14 -5.69
N LEU A 131 7.85 -2.82 -4.57
CA LEU A 131 8.50 -2.76 -3.26
C LEU A 131 7.94 -3.87 -2.38
N VAL A 132 8.76 -4.87 -2.12
CA VAL A 132 8.47 -5.91 -1.12
C VAL A 132 9.18 -5.51 0.15
N GLU A 133 8.43 -5.16 1.19
CA GLU A 133 9.02 -4.91 2.50
C GLU A 133 9.22 -6.25 3.21
N PRO A 134 10.47 -6.67 3.51
CA PRO A 134 10.70 -7.89 4.25
C PRO A 134 10.31 -7.67 5.72
N THR A 135 9.16 -8.22 6.09
CA THR A 135 8.76 -8.37 7.49
C THR A 135 9.82 -9.20 8.21
N SER A 136 10.63 -8.54 9.05
CA SER A 136 11.78 -9.07 9.80
C SER A 136 13.04 -9.40 8.98
N GLN A 137 14.13 -8.67 9.28
CA GLN A 137 15.52 -9.00 8.95
C GLN A 137 16.00 -8.84 7.50
N SER A 138 16.23 -7.59 7.10
CA SER A 138 17.44 -7.24 6.33
C SER A 138 18.17 -6.06 6.97
N CYS A 139 18.26 -6.06 8.29
CA CYS A 139 19.39 -5.41 8.96
C CYS A 139 20.46 -6.49 9.14
N ARG A 140 21.13 -6.89 8.03
CA ARG A 140 22.45 -7.53 8.18
C ARG A 140 23.39 -6.44 8.67
N ARG A 141 23.51 -6.30 9.99
CA ARG A 141 24.65 -5.62 10.61
C ARG A 141 25.90 -6.34 10.08
N ARG A 142 26.72 -5.61 9.32
CA ARG A 142 28.11 -5.98 9.11
C ARG A 142 28.85 -5.92 10.44
#